data_AF-A0A942XGV4-F1
#
_entry.id   AF-A0A942XGV4-F1
#
_cell.length_a   1.000
_cell.length_b   1.000
_cell.length_c   1.000
_cell.angle_alpha   90.00
_cell.angle_beta   90.00
_cell.angle_gamma   90.00
#
_symmetry.space_group_name_H-M   'P 1'
#
loop_
_entity.id
_entity.type
_entity.pdbx_description
1 polymer ?
#
loop_
_entity_poly.entity_id
_entity_poly.type
_entity_poly.pdbx_seq_one_letter_code
_entity_poly.pdbx_strand_id
1 'polypeptide(L)'
;MRAYNESYLNDAKNNLADFFDYAVRDCKLNPDSFIQLFIQSGYADKFERGNPSVISGMSGTELARAVLSSVYPLRTFPEKSFSPERSPVYWAGWALAEYQWSTGKRFKDIFSRISLSEIISMYSVYHEMDIEHFIEDMNIKYHLINRETRLKYIRENRGLSQAELSELSGVKLRSVQIYEQKVNSIDKAQARTVYKLSRVLGCTVEDLLESPEM
;
A
#
# COMPACT_ATOMS: atom_id res chain seq x y z
N MET A 1 9.80 4.88 10.07
CA MET A 1 11.02 4.40 9.39
C MET A 1 10.90 4.86 7.94
N ARG A 2 11.90 5.54 7.39
CA ARG A 2 11.86 6.02 6.00
C ARG A 2 12.23 4.89 5.03
N ALA A 3 11.61 4.86 3.86
CA ALA A 3 11.80 3.78 2.88
C ALA A 3 13.22 3.71 2.31
N TYR A 4 13.82 4.87 2.04
CA TYR A 4 15.18 5.01 1.48
C TYR A 4 15.77 6.38 1.84
N ASN A 5 16.99 6.68 1.38
CA ASN A 5 17.69 7.93 1.71
C ASN A 5 16.95 9.16 1.14
N GLU A 6 16.86 10.23 1.93
CA GLU A 6 16.18 11.49 1.58
C GLU A 6 16.71 12.15 0.29
N SER A 7 17.98 11.93 -0.05
CA SER A 7 18.56 12.43 -1.30
C SER A 7 17.82 11.98 -2.57
N TYR A 8 17.15 10.82 -2.54
CA TYR A 8 16.35 10.31 -3.66
C TYR A 8 14.90 10.80 -3.67
N LEU A 9 14.44 11.48 -2.61
CA LEU A 9 13.02 11.80 -2.43
C LEU A 9 12.49 12.74 -3.52
N ASN A 10 13.24 13.78 -3.87
CA ASN A 10 12.80 14.71 -4.91
C ASN A 10 12.67 14.02 -6.28
N ASP A 11 13.61 13.17 -6.62
CA ASP A 11 13.56 12.37 -7.86
C ASP A 11 12.36 11.43 -7.83
N ALA A 12 12.18 10.70 -6.73
CA ALA A 12 11.05 9.80 -6.54
C ALA A 12 9.71 10.50 -6.73
N LYS A 13 9.54 11.68 -6.11
CA LYS A 13 8.30 12.46 -6.18
C LYS A 13 8.00 12.93 -7.60
N ASN A 14 8.98 13.48 -8.30
CA ASN A 14 8.79 13.94 -9.68
C ASN A 14 8.55 12.77 -10.64
N ASN A 15 9.29 11.67 -10.44
CA ASN A 15 9.20 10.48 -11.27
C ASN A 15 7.84 9.77 -11.11
N LEU A 16 7.39 9.55 -9.87
CA LEU A 16 6.08 8.92 -9.62
C LEU A 16 4.90 9.82 -10.05
N ALA A 17 5.06 11.14 -9.93
CA ALA A 17 4.09 12.10 -10.46
C ALA A 17 3.94 11.99 -11.98
N ASP A 18 5.06 12.04 -12.70
CA ASP A 18 5.07 11.89 -14.16
C ASP A 18 4.59 10.51 -14.63
N PHE A 19 4.91 9.47 -13.87
CA PHE A 19 4.47 8.09 -14.12
C PHE A 19 2.95 7.97 -14.15
N PHE A 20 2.26 8.48 -13.11
CA PHE A 20 0.80 8.44 -13.07
C PHE A 20 0.16 9.44 -14.04
N ASP A 21 0.72 10.64 -14.18
CA ASP A 21 0.18 11.66 -15.09
C ASP A 21 0.15 11.13 -16.53
N TYR A 22 1.26 10.55 -17.00
CA TYR A 22 1.35 9.97 -18.33
C TYR A 22 0.38 8.80 -18.52
N ALA A 23 0.31 7.88 -17.56
CA ALA A 23 -0.55 6.70 -17.68
C ALA A 23 -2.04 7.08 -17.74
N VAL A 24 -2.48 8.02 -16.92
CA VAL A 24 -3.90 8.39 -16.82
C VAL A 24 -4.28 9.41 -17.90
N ARG A 25 -3.50 10.48 -18.08
CA ARG A 25 -3.88 11.58 -18.98
C ARG A 25 -3.50 11.33 -20.42
N ASP A 26 -2.30 10.82 -20.69
CA ASP A 26 -1.83 10.61 -22.07
C ASP A 26 -2.31 9.25 -22.59
N CYS A 27 -2.10 8.18 -21.82
CA CYS A 27 -2.52 6.83 -22.22
C CYS A 27 -4.01 6.55 -21.99
N LYS A 28 -4.75 7.47 -21.35
CA LYS A 28 -6.20 7.37 -21.05
C LYS A 28 -6.57 6.12 -20.25
N LEU A 29 -5.68 5.68 -19.35
CA LEU A 29 -5.94 4.52 -18.51
C LEU A 29 -6.76 4.89 -17.28
N ASN A 30 -7.61 3.97 -16.85
CA ASN A 30 -8.27 4.09 -15.56
C ASN A 30 -7.21 4.04 -14.42
N PRO A 31 -7.21 5.00 -13.48
CA PRO A 31 -6.19 5.09 -12.43
C PRO A 31 -6.05 3.81 -11.61
N ASP A 32 -7.18 3.27 -11.12
CA ASP A 32 -7.17 2.12 -10.22
C ASP A 32 -6.81 0.81 -10.92
N SER A 33 -7.18 0.69 -12.21
CA SER A 33 -6.77 -0.45 -13.04
C SER A 33 -5.26 -0.43 -13.31
N PHE A 34 -4.69 0.76 -13.52
CA PHE A 34 -3.26 0.92 -13.75
C PHE A 34 -2.42 0.55 -12.52
N ILE A 35 -2.93 0.77 -11.31
CA ILE A 35 -2.27 0.32 -10.07
C ILE A 35 -2.00 -1.18 -10.07
N GLN A 36 -2.95 -2.00 -10.55
CA GLN A 36 -2.75 -3.45 -10.61
C GLN A 36 -1.58 -3.81 -11.52
N LEU A 37 -1.45 -3.13 -12.67
CA LEU A 37 -0.32 -3.31 -13.58
C LEU A 37 1.00 -2.88 -12.94
N PHE A 38 1.00 -1.76 -12.22
CA PHE A 38 2.19 -1.27 -11.51
C PHE A 38 2.68 -2.27 -10.47
N ILE A 39 1.77 -2.82 -9.66
CA ILE A 39 2.10 -3.83 -8.64
C ILE A 39 2.60 -5.14 -9.30
N GLN A 40 1.85 -5.66 -10.27
CA GLN A 40 2.15 -6.96 -10.90
C GLN A 40 3.45 -6.94 -11.71
N SER A 41 3.83 -5.80 -12.27
CA SER A 41 5.09 -5.63 -13.02
C SER A 41 6.35 -5.74 -12.15
N GLY A 42 6.22 -5.67 -10.82
CA GLY A 42 7.34 -5.64 -9.88
C GLY A 42 8.07 -4.30 -9.78
N TYR A 43 7.71 -3.30 -10.61
CA TYR A 43 8.29 -1.96 -10.49
C TYR A 43 7.89 -1.24 -9.20
N ALA A 44 6.69 -1.53 -8.66
CA ALA A 44 6.26 -1.02 -7.36
C ALA A 44 7.21 -1.44 -6.22
N ASP A 45 7.58 -2.72 -6.16
CA ASP A 45 8.52 -3.24 -5.14
C ASP A 45 9.93 -2.63 -5.29
N LYS A 46 10.39 -2.43 -6.54
CA LYS A 46 11.68 -1.76 -6.79
C LYS A 46 11.65 -0.30 -6.35
N PHE A 47 10.56 0.42 -6.64
CA PHE A 47 10.40 1.82 -6.25
C PHE A 47 10.34 1.97 -4.74
N GLU A 48 9.48 1.21 -4.05
CA GLU A 48 9.31 1.33 -2.60
C GLU A 48 10.56 0.96 -1.79
N ARG A 49 11.48 0.18 -2.38
CA ARG A 49 12.78 -0.19 -1.79
C ARG A 49 13.93 0.75 -2.14
N GLY A 50 13.70 1.84 -2.87
CA GLY A 50 14.78 2.78 -3.15
C GLY A 50 15.66 2.43 -4.35
N ASN A 51 15.22 1.57 -5.29
CA ASN A 51 16.09 1.15 -6.40
C ASN A 51 16.46 2.35 -7.30
N PRO A 52 17.75 2.74 -7.40
CA PRO A 52 18.15 3.93 -8.13
C PRO A 52 17.80 3.88 -9.62
N SER A 53 17.80 2.70 -10.25
CA SER A 53 17.45 2.58 -11.68
C SER A 53 15.98 2.90 -11.94
N VAL A 54 15.13 2.75 -10.94
CA VAL A 54 13.69 3.03 -11.04
C VAL A 54 13.37 4.43 -10.57
N ILE A 55 14.01 4.90 -9.48
CA ILE A 55 13.71 6.19 -8.87
C ILE A 55 14.35 7.37 -9.61
N SER A 56 15.60 7.22 -10.05
CA SER A 56 16.36 8.31 -10.71
C SER A 56 16.87 7.92 -12.09
N GLY A 57 16.94 6.62 -12.42
CA GLY A 57 17.52 6.13 -13.67
C GLY A 57 16.56 6.08 -14.86
N MET A 58 15.25 6.10 -14.62
CA MET A 58 14.20 6.19 -15.65
C MET A 58 13.36 7.43 -15.38
N SER A 59 12.92 8.11 -16.43
CA SER A 59 11.84 9.09 -16.31
C SER A 59 10.50 8.41 -15.99
N GLY A 60 9.55 9.16 -15.42
CA GLY A 60 8.22 8.63 -15.09
C GLY A 60 7.49 8.06 -16.30
N THR A 61 7.67 8.68 -17.46
CA THR A 61 7.12 8.21 -18.73
C THR A 61 7.76 6.91 -19.19
N GLU A 62 9.08 6.76 -19.08
CA GLU A 62 9.77 5.50 -19.40
C GLU A 62 9.36 4.38 -18.45
N LEU A 63 9.24 4.68 -17.15
CA LEU A 63 8.76 3.73 -16.16
C LEU A 63 7.32 3.27 -16.49
N ALA A 64 6.43 4.19 -16.85
CA ALA A 64 5.06 3.87 -17.23
C ALA A 64 5.01 3.01 -18.48
N ARG A 65 5.81 3.34 -19.50
CA ARG A 65 5.95 2.52 -20.71
C ARG A 65 6.52 1.15 -20.40
N ALA A 66 7.48 1.03 -19.49
CA ALA A 66 8.05 -0.26 -19.09
C ALA A 66 7.00 -1.15 -18.39
N VAL A 67 6.17 -0.58 -17.51
CA VAL A 67 5.03 -1.28 -16.90
C VAL A 67 4.04 -1.73 -17.98
N LEU A 68 3.65 -0.82 -18.89
CA LEU A 68 2.63 -1.12 -19.89
C LEU A 68 3.09 -2.10 -20.97
N SER A 69 4.37 -2.04 -21.37
CA SER A 69 4.94 -2.94 -22.38
C SER A 69 5.03 -4.39 -21.89
N SER A 70 5.07 -4.60 -20.57
CA SER A 70 5.03 -5.95 -20.00
C SER A 70 3.69 -6.66 -20.22
N VAL A 71 2.61 -5.91 -20.44
CA VAL A 71 1.25 -6.45 -20.64
C VAL A 71 0.76 -6.26 -22.07
N TYR A 72 1.17 -5.18 -22.73
CA TYR A 72 0.78 -4.85 -24.11
C TYR A 72 2.01 -4.67 -25.01
N PRO A 73 2.78 -5.74 -25.29
CA PRO A 73 4.07 -5.63 -25.98
C PRO A 73 3.98 -5.11 -27.43
N LEU A 74 2.80 -5.21 -28.06
CA LEU A 74 2.57 -4.77 -29.45
C LEU A 74 1.87 -3.41 -29.54
N ARG A 75 1.54 -2.79 -28.40
CA ARG A 75 0.81 -1.50 -28.39
C ARG A 75 1.80 -0.34 -28.42
N THR A 76 1.59 0.58 -29.34
CA THR A 76 2.26 1.88 -29.33
C THR A 76 1.55 2.82 -28.36
N PHE A 77 2.31 3.47 -27.48
CA PHE A 77 1.78 4.46 -26.54
C PHE A 77 2.05 5.88 -27.03
N PRO A 78 1.16 6.84 -26.73
CA PRO A 78 1.33 8.23 -27.18
C PRO A 78 2.58 8.88 -26.58
N GLU A 79 3.02 9.97 -27.18
CA GLU A 79 4.01 10.86 -26.57
C GLU A 79 3.41 11.63 -25.40
N LYS A 80 4.26 12.01 -24.43
CA LYS A 80 3.86 12.80 -23.27
C LYS A 80 3.35 14.16 -23.75
N SER A 81 2.16 14.56 -23.29
CA SER A 81 1.67 15.91 -23.55
C SER A 81 2.34 16.93 -22.63
N PHE A 82 2.67 18.10 -23.17
CA PHE A 82 3.21 19.21 -22.37
C PHE A 82 2.06 20.05 -21.83
N SER A 83 1.99 20.16 -20.51
CA SER A 83 1.07 21.03 -19.79
C SER A 83 1.88 21.94 -18.86
N PRO A 84 1.67 23.27 -18.90
CA PRO A 84 2.35 24.19 -17.98
C PRO A 84 1.86 24.00 -16.54
N GLU A 85 0.61 23.55 -16.37
CA GLU A 85 0.02 23.27 -15.06
C GLU A 85 0.18 21.79 -14.69
N ARG A 86 0.54 21.56 -13.42
CA ARG A 86 0.58 20.22 -12.81
C ARG A 86 -0.85 19.76 -12.57
N SER A 87 -1.19 18.58 -13.07
CA SER A 87 -2.55 18.05 -12.92
C SER A 87 -2.82 17.51 -11.51
N PRO A 88 -4.10 17.28 -11.16
CA PRO A 88 -4.46 16.53 -9.96
C PRO A 88 -3.81 15.13 -9.88
N VAL A 89 -3.59 14.47 -11.02
CA VAL A 89 -2.93 13.16 -11.09
C VAL A 89 -1.43 13.28 -10.81
N TYR A 90 -0.79 14.31 -11.38
CA TYR A 90 0.60 14.61 -11.09
C TYR A 90 0.80 14.85 -9.58
N TRP A 91 -0.03 15.72 -9.00
CA TRP A 91 0.02 15.99 -7.56
C TRP A 91 -0.21 14.72 -6.73
N ALA A 92 -1.18 13.88 -7.11
CA ALA A 92 -1.45 12.63 -6.40
C ALA A 92 -0.24 11.70 -6.39
N GLY A 93 0.47 11.57 -7.52
CA GLY A 93 1.71 10.79 -7.59
C GLY A 93 2.84 11.41 -6.76
N TRP A 94 2.97 12.74 -6.79
CA TRP A 94 3.97 13.47 -6.01
C TRP A 94 3.76 13.32 -4.50
N ALA A 95 2.51 13.48 -4.04
CA ALA A 95 2.13 13.38 -2.64
C ALA A 95 2.20 11.93 -2.14
N LEU A 96 1.81 10.96 -2.98
CA LEU A 96 1.92 9.55 -2.68
C LEU A 96 3.38 9.10 -2.49
N ALA A 97 4.32 9.60 -3.29
CA ALA A 97 5.74 9.30 -3.11
C ALA A 97 6.25 9.76 -1.74
N GLU A 98 5.86 10.95 -1.29
CA GLU A 98 6.16 11.46 0.06
C GLU A 98 5.56 10.56 1.15
N TYR A 99 4.29 10.17 1.00
CA TYR A 99 3.61 9.30 1.95
C TYR A 99 4.24 7.90 2.02
N GLN A 100 4.57 7.30 0.87
CA GLN A 100 5.24 6.01 0.80
C GLN A 100 6.62 6.09 1.47
N TRP A 101 7.40 7.11 1.15
CA TRP A 101 8.74 7.29 1.69
C TRP A 101 8.75 7.53 3.20
N SER A 102 7.89 8.42 3.71
CA SER A 102 7.82 8.78 5.13
C SER A 102 7.35 7.61 6.00
N THR A 103 6.46 6.77 5.48
CA THR A 103 5.87 5.65 6.22
C THR A 103 6.56 4.30 6.00
N GLY A 104 7.30 4.13 4.90
CA GLY A 104 7.88 2.85 4.51
C GLY A 104 6.85 1.79 4.09
N LYS A 105 5.58 2.18 3.92
CA LYS A 105 4.51 1.24 3.52
C LYS A 105 4.72 0.79 2.08
N ARG A 106 4.34 -0.46 1.80
CA ARG A 106 4.37 -0.99 0.44
C ARG A 106 3.19 -0.45 -0.37
N PHE A 107 3.39 -0.17 -1.66
CA PHE A 107 2.33 0.31 -2.54
C PHE A 107 1.13 -0.64 -2.56
N LYS A 108 1.37 -1.95 -2.59
CA LYS A 108 0.28 -2.93 -2.53
C LYS A 108 -0.58 -2.80 -1.27
N ASP A 109 0.04 -2.44 -0.14
CA ASP A 109 -0.66 -2.29 1.13
C ASP A 109 -1.43 -0.96 1.19
N ILE A 110 -0.85 0.12 0.64
CA ILE A 110 -1.52 1.43 0.49
C ILE A 110 -2.75 1.27 -0.40
N PHE A 111 -2.58 0.75 -1.62
CA PHE A 111 -3.65 0.65 -2.61
C PHE A 111 -4.70 -0.42 -2.30
N SER A 112 -4.40 -1.37 -1.40
CA SER A 112 -5.42 -2.27 -0.85
C SER A 112 -6.41 -1.58 0.08
N ARG A 113 -6.15 -0.33 0.46
CA ARG A 113 -6.97 0.50 1.36
C ARG A 113 -7.47 1.73 0.63
N ILE A 114 -6.58 2.54 0.07
CA ILE A 114 -6.93 3.84 -0.53
C ILE A 114 -6.66 3.75 -2.03
N SER A 115 -7.69 3.95 -2.86
CA SER A 115 -7.55 3.86 -4.31
C SER A 115 -6.79 5.07 -4.88
N LEU A 116 -6.20 4.93 -6.07
CA LEU A 116 -5.53 6.08 -6.70
C LEU A 116 -6.54 7.16 -7.06
N SER A 117 -7.74 6.78 -7.49
CA SER A 117 -8.84 7.74 -7.75
C SER A 117 -9.21 8.53 -6.49
N GLU A 118 -9.21 7.90 -5.31
CA GLU A 118 -9.45 8.59 -4.04
C GLU A 118 -8.33 9.59 -3.74
N ILE A 119 -7.06 9.19 -3.88
CA ILE A 119 -5.91 10.09 -3.69
C ILE A 119 -5.99 11.28 -4.67
N ILE A 120 -6.35 11.06 -5.93
CA ILE A 120 -6.56 12.14 -6.91
C ILE A 120 -7.66 13.11 -6.44
N SER A 121 -8.74 12.61 -5.86
CA SER A 121 -9.84 13.45 -5.37
C SER A 121 -9.44 14.35 -4.19
N MET A 122 -8.38 13.99 -3.45
CA MET A 122 -7.84 14.79 -2.35
C MET A 122 -7.14 16.07 -2.83
N TYR A 123 -6.83 16.17 -4.13
CA TYR A 123 -6.16 17.35 -4.71
C TYR A 123 -6.86 18.65 -4.32
N SER A 124 -8.19 18.74 -4.50
CA SER A 124 -8.96 19.97 -4.30
C SER A 124 -8.84 20.56 -2.91
N VAL A 125 -8.53 19.75 -1.91
CA VAL A 125 -8.40 20.16 -0.51
C VAL A 125 -6.94 20.44 -0.15
N TYR A 126 -6.02 19.55 -0.53
CA TYR A 126 -4.67 19.53 0.05
C TYR A 126 -3.58 20.16 -0.82
N HIS A 127 -3.82 20.45 -2.11
CA HIS A 127 -2.74 20.86 -3.01
C HIS A 127 -2.09 22.22 -2.70
N GLU A 128 -2.79 23.08 -1.97
CA GLU A 128 -2.28 24.38 -1.49
C GLU A 128 -1.85 24.34 -0.02
N MET A 129 -2.04 23.20 0.66
CA MET A 129 -1.70 23.03 2.07
C MET A 129 -0.28 22.46 2.24
N ASP A 130 0.22 22.52 3.48
CA ASP A 130 1.41 21.76 3.85
C ASP A 130 1.14 20.25 3.66
N ILE A 131 2.11 19.56 3.05
CA ILE A 131 2.03 18.13 2.74
C ILE A 131 1.80 17.26 3.99
N GLU A 132 2.19 17.74 5.18
CA GLU A 132 1.94 17.05 6.45
C GLU A 132 0.44 16.78 6.68
N HIS A 133 -0.45 17.71 6.30
CA HIS A 133 -1.91 17.52 6.46
C HIS A 133 -2.43 16.37 5.58
N PHE A 134 -1.90 16.24 4.36
CA PHE A 134 -2.22 15.11 3.49
C PHE A 134 -1.70 13.80 4.09
N ILE A 135 -0.49 13.80 4.64
CA ILE A 135 0.11 12.60 5.27
C ILE A 135 -0.71 12.15 6.49
N GLU A 136 -1.17 13.09 7.32
CA GLU A 136 -2.03 12.83 8.46
C GLU A 136 -3.36 12.19 8.03
N ASP A 137 -4.07 12.81 7.08
CA ASP A 137 -5.35 12.27 6.61
C ASP A 137 -5.19 10.91 5.90
N MET A 138 -4.14 10.74 5.10
CA MET A 138 -3.79 9.45 4.50
C MET A 138 -3.54 8.38 5.56
N ASN A 139 -2.85 8.70 6.65
CA ASN A 139 -2.65 7.76 7.76
C ASN A 139 -3.98 7.42 8.46
N ILE A 140 -4.83 8.42 8.72
CA ILE A 140 -6.16 8.20 9.29
C ILE A 140 -6.96 7.25 8.39
N LYS A 141 -7.11 7.57 7.10
CA LYS A 141 -7.80 6.72 6.10
C LYS A 141 -7.21 5.31 6.01
N TYR A 142 -5.89 5.20 5.99
CA TYR A 142 -5.18 3.92 5.93
C TYR A 142 -5.53 3.03 7.13
N HIS A 143 -5.72 3.61 8.31
CA HIS A 143 -6.07 2.89 9.53
C HIS A 143 -7.59 2.71 9.73
N LEU A 144 -8.42 3.58 9.15
CA LEU A 144 -9.89 3.48 9.19
C LEU A 144 -10.41 2.27 8.41
N ILE A 145 -9.73 1.89 7.32
CA ILE A 145 -10.11 0.73 6.52
C ILE A 145 -9.69 -0.54 7.27
N ASN A 146 -10.60 -0.96 8.13
CA ASN A 146 -10.40 -2.03 9.07
C ASN A 146 -10.50 -3.37 8.35
N ARG A 147 -9.39 -3.86 7.78
CA ARG A 147 -9.33 -5.26 7.36
C ARG A 147 -9.53 -6.15 8.57
N GLU A 148 -10.30 -7.20 8.37
CA GLU A 148 -10.38 -8.30 9.30
C GLU A 148 -8.97 -8.78 9.66
N THR A 149 -8.71 -9.01 10.96
CA THR A 149 -7.40 -9.54 11.39
C THR A 149 -7.19 -10.92 10.78
N ARG A 150 -5.94 -11.32 10.53
CA ARG A 150 -5.61 -12.66 10.07
C ARG A 150 -6.16 -13.72 11.03
N LEU A 151 -6.10 -13.45 12.33
CA LEU A 151 -6.73 -14.27 13.36
C LEU A 151 -8.22 -14.47 13.09
N LYS A 152 -8.98 -13.39 12.92
CA LYS A 152 -10.41 -13.43 12.67
C LYS A 152 -10.74 -14.13 11.34
N TYR A 153 -10.02 -13.77 10.28
CA TYR A 153 -10.17 -14.35 8.94
C TYR A 153 -9.95 -15.86 8.93
N ILE A 154 -8.84 -16.34 9.51
CA ILE A 154 -8.53 -17.76 9.57
C ILE A 154 -9.55 -18.48 10.47
N ARG A 155 -9.91 -17.90 11.62
CA ARG A 155 -10.92 -18.47 12.53
C ARG A 155 -12.25 -18.70 11.82
N GLU A 156 -12.74 -17.70 11.09
CA GLU A 156 -14.04 -17.77 10.39
C GLU A 156 -13.98 -18.74 9.21
N ASN A 157 -12.87 -18.80 8.47
CA ASN A 157 -12.66 -19.83 7.44
C ASN A 157 -12.60 -21.26 8.00
N ARG A 158 -12.28 -21.42 9.29
CA ARG A 158 -12.35 -22.70 10.00
C ARG A 158 -13.73 -22.98 10.60
N GLY A 159 -14.70 -22.06 10.45
CA GLY A 159 -16.05 -22.21 10.97
C GLY A 159 -16.14 -22.10 12.50
N LEU A 160 -15.12 -21.52 13.16
CA LEU A 160 -15.09 -21.39 14.61
C LEU A 160 -15.62 -20.04 15.07
N SER A 161 -16.39 -20.01 16.14
CA SER A 161 -16.68 -18.79 16.91
C SER A 161 -15.49 -18.38 17.80
N GLN A 162 -15.49 -17.15 18.30
CA GLN A 162 -14.48 -16.69 19.25
C GLN A 162 -14.48 -17.53 20.55
N ALA A 163 -15.66 -17.98 20.99
CA ALA A 163 -15.82 -18.83 22.17
C ALA A 163 -15.22 -20.23 21.96
N GLU A 164 -15.50 -20.86 20.81
CA GLU A 164 -14.95 -22.17 20.47
C GLU A 164 -13.43 -22.10 20.31
N LEU A 165 -12.88 -21.07 19.65
CA LEU A 165 -11.44 -20.89 19.56
C LEU A 165 -10.80 -20.71 20.94
N SER A 166 -11.43 -19.94 21.83
CA SER A 166 -10.98 -19.75 23.21
C SER A 166 -10.93 -21.08 23.97
N GLU A 167 -11.98 -21.89 23.86
CA GLU A 167 -12.10 -23.18 24.55
C GLU A 167 -11.04 -24.16 24.04
N LEU A 168 -10.94 -24.33 22.71
CA LEU A 168 -10.02 -25.28 22.08
C LEU A 168 -8.54 -24.91 22.28
N SER A 169 -8.21 -23.61 22.27
CA SER A 169 -6.81 -23.15 22.39
C SER A 169 -6.36 -22.96 23.85
N GLY A 170 -7.30 -22.89 24.79
CA GLY A 170 -7.04 -22.50 26.18
C GLY A 170 -6.54 -21.06 26.32
N VAL A 171 -6.74 -20.21 25.32
CA VAL A 171 -6.52 -18.76 25.37
C VAL A 171 -7.82 -18.11 25.83
N LYS A 172 -7.76 -17.16 26.76
CA LYS A 172 -8.97 -16.51 27.30
C LYS A 172 -9.77 -15.84 26.17
N LEU A 173 -11.09 -15.98 26.18
CA LEU A 173 -12.01 -15.35 25.21
C LEU A 173 -11.74 -13.86 25.04
N ARG A 174 -11.54 -13.15 26.15
CA ARG A 174 -11.19 -11.72 26.12
C ARG A 174 -9.91 -11.44 25.35
N SER A 175 -8.92 -12.32 25.41
CA SER A 175 -7.68 -12.18 24.63
C SER A 175 -7.95 -12.35 23.14
N VAL A 176 -8.73 -13.36 22.73
CA VAL A 176 -9.14 -13.54 21.33
C VAL A 176 -9.86 -12.29 20.82
N GLN A 177 -10.82 -11.77 21.59
CA GLN A 177 -11.59 -10.57 21.24
C GLN A 177 -10.71 -9.33 21.05
N ILE A 178 -9.82 -9.02 22.01
CA ILE A 178 -8.99 -7.81 21.91
C ILE A 178 -7.95 -7.89 20.78
N TYR A 179 -7.52 -9.10 20.40
CA TYR A 179 -6.67 -9.28 19.21
C TYR A 179 -7.48 -9.04 17.94
N GLU A 180 -8.66 -9.64 17.81
CA GLU A 180 -9.49 -9.48 16.61
C GLU A 180 -10.05 -8.07 16.45
N GLN A 181 -10.31 -7.37 17.55
CA GLN A 181 -10.72 -5.97 17.59
C GLN A 181 -9.55 -4.99 17.46
N LYS A 182 -8.31 -5.49 17.35
CA LYS A 182 -7.07 -4.69 17.27
C LYS A 182 -6.83 -3.73 18.44
N VAL A 183 -7.50 -3.95 19.57
CA VAL A 183 -7.22 -3.23 20.82
C VAL A 183 -5.80 -3.53 21.28
N ASN A 184 -5.38 -4.79 21.16
CA ASN A 184 -3.99 -5.20 21.31
C ASN A 184 -3.51 -5.87 20.02
N SER A 185 -2.31 -5.53 19.57
CA SER A 185 -1.69 -6.22 18.44
C SER A 185 -1.33 -7.66 18.83
N ILE A 186 -1.71 -8.61 17.97
CA ILE A 186 -1.31 -10.02 18.08
C ILE A 186 0.19 -10.19 17.88
N ASP A 187 0.85 -9.28 17.14
CA ASP A 187 2.30 -9.28 16.94
C ASP A 187 3.08 -9.07 18.24
N LYS A 188 2.44 -8.43 19.23
CA LYS A 188 2.99 -8.20 20.57
C LYS A 188 2.50 -9.23 21.60
N ALA A 189 1.74 -10.23 21.18
CA ALA A 189 1.29 -11.28 22.08
C ALA A 189 2.47 -12.18 22.49
N GLN A 190 2.37 -12.81 23.67
CA GLN A 190 3.35 -13.81 24.08
C GLN A 190 3.40 -14.93 23.03
N ALA A 191 4.61 -15.35 22.61
CA ALA A 191 4.80 -16.39 21.60
C ALA A 191 3.98 -17.66 21.88
N ARG A 192 3.89 -18.08 23.16
CA ARG A 192 3.06 -19.23 23.59
C ARG A 192 1.58 -19.07 23.25
N THR A 193 1.05 -17.84 23.31
CA THR A 193 -0.36 -17.53 23.03
C THR A 193 -0.62 -17.68 21.54
N VAL A 194 0.24 -17.09 20.71
CA VAL A 194 0.13 -17.19 19.26
C VAL A 194 0.27 -18.65 18.80
N TYR A 195 1.22 -19.39 19.39
CA TYR A 195 1.39 -20.82 19.12
C TYR A 195 0.15 -21.67 19.48
N LYS A 196 -0.51 -21.39 20.61
CA LYS A 196 -1.75 -22.08 20.99
C LYS A 196 -2.88 -21.82 19.98
N LEU A 197 -3.02 -20.58 19.54
CA LEU A 197 -4.01 -20.22 18.51
C LEU A 197 -3.70 -20.89 17.18
N SER A 198 -2.44 -20.84 16.73
CA SER A 198 -2.03 -21.41 15.44
C SER A 198 -2.25 -22.92 15.37
N ARG A 199 -1.98 -23.63 16.48
CA ARG A 199 -2.22 -25.07 16.61
C ARG A 199 -3.68 -25.46 16.40
N VAL A 200 -4.64 -24.71 16.96
CA VAL A 200 -6.07 -24.98 16.80
C VAL A 200 -6.55 -24.59 15.41
N LEU A 201 -6.04 -23.47 14.88
CA LEU A 201 -6.42 -22.95 13.57
C LEU A 201 -5.77 -23.70 12.40
N GLY A 202 -4.83 -24.61 12.68
CA GLY A 202 -4.11 -25.38 11.67
C GLY A 202 -3.34 -24.48 10.71
N CYS A 203 -2.66 -23.46 11.24
CA CYS A 203 -1.82 -22.52 10.50
C CYS A 203 -0.48 -22.35 11.23
N THR A 204 0.48 -21.68 10.61
CA THR A 204 1.75 -21.35 11.28
C THR A 204 1.59 -20.13 12.19
N VAL A 205 2.61 -19.83 13.01
CA VAL A 205 2.57 -18.63 13.87
C VAL A 205 2.62 -17.37 13.00
N GLU A 206 3.42 -17.40 11.94
CA GLU A 206 3.61 -16.32 10.98
C GLU A 206 2.32 -15.99 10.23
N ASP A 207 1.48 -17.00 9.98
CA ASP A 207 0.16 -16.80 9.37
C ASP A 207 -0.76 -15.91 10.23
N LEU A 208 -0.56 -15.89 11.55
CA LEU A 208 -1.37 -15.09 12.47
C LEU A 208 -0.84 -13.65 12.67
N LEU A 209 0.39 -13.36 12.28
CA LEU A 209 1.00 -12.04 12.47
C LEU A 209 0.53 -11.06 11.39
N GLU A 210 0.19 -9.84 11.79
CA GLU A 210 -0.23 -8.78 10.86
C GLU A 210 0.98 -8.15 10.16
N SER A 211 2.09 -8.02 10.87
CA SER A 211 3.35 -7.46 10.37
C SER A 211 4.55 -8.34 10.77
N PRO A 212 4.76 -9.50 10.12
CA PRO A 212 5.82 -10.45 10.50
C PRO A 212 7.26 -9.95 10.24
N GLU A 213 7.42 -8.82 9.55
CA GLU A 213 8.71 -8.26 9.12
C GLU A 213 9.17 -7.04 9.94
N MET A 214 8.42 -6.64 10.98
CA MET A 214 8.79 -5.53 11.90
C MET A 214 9.48 -6.02 13.18
#